data_AF-A0A6I9X953-F1
#
_entry.id   AF-A0A6I9X953-F1
#
_cell.length_a   1.000
_cell.length_b   1.000
_cell.length_c   1.000
_cell.angle_alpha   90.00
_cell.angle_beta   90.00
_cell.angle_gamma   90.00
#
_symmetry.space_group_name_H-M   'P 1'
#
loop_
_entity.id
_entity.type
_entity.pdbx_description
1 polymer ?
#
loop_
_entity_poly.entity_id
_entity_poly.type
_entity_poly.pdbx_seq_one_letter_code
_entity_poly.pdbx_strand_id
1 'polypeptide(L)'
;MNKRGDQGSLIGKSKQRPYLWIMATTPERADSSSHKRRKRANPDADFCSSQSPEAKNCCVRRFYIDFRKDLKWKWIYEPKGYYANFCMGPCPYLWSSDTQYSKVLGLYNLHNPSASAAPCCVPYELEPLGIVYYVGRQAKVEQLSNMIVKSCQCS
;
A
#
# COMPACT_ATOMS: atom_id res chain seq x y z
N MET A 1 -39.74 -42.09 45.99
CA MET A 1 -40.45 -41.32 44.94
C MET A 1 -39.55 -41.21 43.72
N ASN A 2 -39.93 -41.89 42.64
CA ASN A 2 -39.22 -41.93 41.36
C ASN A 2 -39.17 -40.54 40.70
N LYS A 3 -37.96 -40.08 40.36
CA LYS A 3 -37.80 -38.91 39.47
C LYS A 3 -38.03 -39.37 38.02
N ARG A 4 -38.96 -38.69 37.34
CA ARG A 4 -39.35 -38.91 35.92
C ARG A 4 -38.15 -38.72 34.98
N GLY A 5 -38.05 -39.61 34.00
CA GLY A 5 -36.96 -39.73 33.03
C GLY A 5 -37.01 -38.76 31.84
N ASP A 6 -37.23 -37.47 32.07
CA ASP A 6 -37.24 -36.44 31.01
C ASP A 6 -36.19 -35.34 31.20
N GLN A 7 -35.02 -35.68 31.75
CA GLN A 7 -33.85 -34.78 31.75
C GLN A 7 -32.69 -35.33 30.90
N GLY A 8 -33.00 -36.20 29.93
CA GLY A 8 -32.08 -36.58 28.88
C GLY A 8 -32.03 -35.52 27.80
N SER A 9 -30.96 -34.71 27.78
CA SER A 9 -30.52 -33.91 26.62
C SER A 9 -31.11 -32.51 26.43
N LEU A 10 -30.88 -31.61 27.40
CA LEU A 10 -30.70 -30.17 27.11
C LEU A 10 -29.29 -29.67 27.44
N ILE A 11 -28.28 -30.56 27.42
CA ILE A 11 -26.90 -30.17 27.09
C ILE A 11 -26.81 -30.15 25.57
N GLY A 12 -27.66 -29.34 24.95
CA GLY A 12 -27.54 -28.98 23.55
C GLY A 12 -26.30 -28.12 23.42
N LYS A 13 -25.12 -28.77 23.32
CA LYS A 13 -23.89 -28.15 22.82
C LYS A 13 -24.32 -27.24 21.67
N SER A 14 -24.06 -25.94 21.78
CA SER A 14 -24.28 -24.97 20.71
C SER A 14 -23.49 -25.46 19.50
N LYS A 15 -24.13 -26.29 18.68
CA LYS A 15 -23.52 -26.91 17.53
C LYS A 15 -23.44 -25.79 16.51
N GLN A 16 -22.36 -25.01 16.59
CA GLN A 16 -21.98 -24.01 15.58
C GLN A 16 -21.93 -24.77 14.26
N ARG A 17 -23.03 -24.69 13.50
CA ARG A 17 -23.14 -25.34 12.20
C ARG A 17 -22.20 -24.57 11.27
N PRO A 18 -21.40 -25.25 10.43
CA PRO A 18 -20.52 -24.56 9.50
C PRO A 18 -21.37 -23.64 8.62
N TYR A 19 -21.01 -22.36 8.57
CA TYR A 19 -21.65 -21.36 7.73
C TYR A 19 -20.62 -20.73 6.81
N LEU A 20 -21.03 -20.41 5.60
CA LEU A 20 -20.22 -19.63 4.68
C LEU A 20 -20.57 -18.16 4.86
N TRP A 21 -19.60 -17.37 5.29
CA TRP A 21 -19.75 -15.92 5.34
C TRP A 21 -19.47 -15.32 3.97
N ILE A 22 -20.54 -15.01 3.22
CA ILE A 22 -20.43 -14.40 1.90
C ILE A 22 -20.59 -12.90 2.05
N MET A 23 -19.56 -12.14 1.63
CA MET A 23 -19.68 -10.71 1.45
C MET A 23 -19.86 -10.40 -0.04
N ALA A 24 -21.07 -9.98 -0.41
CA ALA A 24 -21.39 -9.56 -1.77
C ALA A 24 -21.77 -8.07 -1.78
N THR A 25 -21.39 -7.37 -2.84
CA THR A 25 -21.90 -6.02 -3.11
C THR A 25 -23.36 -6.13 -3.56
N THR A 26 -24.23 -5.27 -3.02
CA THR A 26 -25.64 -5.23 -3.42
C THR A 26 -25.78 -4.87 -4.91
N PRO A 27 -26.79 -5.41 -5.62
CA PRO A 27 -26.99 -5.15 -7.05
C PRO A 27 -27.17 -3.66 -7.37
N GLU A 28 -27.83 -2.88 -6.50
CA GLU A 28 -27.94 -1.42 -6.61
C GLU A 28 -26.55 -0.73 -6.63
N ARG A 29 -25.61 -1.25 -5.84
CA ARG A 29 -24.23 -0.76 -5.80
C ARG A 29 -23.40 -1.26 -6.99
N ALA A 30 -23.77 -2.40 -7.57
CA ALA A 30 -23.18 -2.95 -8.78
C ALA A 30 -23.61 -2.16 -10.04
N ASP A 31 -24.87 -1.72 -10.15
CA ASP A 31 -25.31 -0.90 -11.30
C ASP A 31 -24.73 0.52 -11.26
N SER A 32 -24.56 1.09 -10.06
CA SER A 32 -23.78 2.33 -9.91
C SER A 32 -22.28 2.18 -10.19
N SER A 33 -21.80 0.95 -10.43
CA SER A 33 -20.38 0.61 -10.63
C SER A 33 -19.91 0.56 -12.09
N SER A 34 -20.69 1.11 -13.04
CA SER A 34 -20.18 1.45 -14.38
C SER A 34 -18.84 2.20 -14.30
N HIS A 35 -18.68 3.03 -13.27
CA HIS A 35 -17.36 3.38 -12.77
C HIS A 35 -16.92 2.32 -11.76
N LYS A 36 -16.14 1.33 -12.21
CA LYS A 36 -15.44 0.39 -11.34
C LYS A 36 -14.81 1.22 -10.22
N ARG A 37 -15.38 1.19 -9.02
CA ARG A 37 -14.68 1.59 -7.80
C ARG A 37 -13.59 0.54 -7.65
N ARG A 38 -12.48 0.72 -8.38
CA ARG A 38 -11.20 0.14 -8.01
C ARG A 38 -11.13 0.43 -6.52
N LYS A 39 -10.95 -0.62 -5.70
CA LYS A 39 -10.57 -0.42 -4.29
C LYS A 39 -9.60 0.75 -4.29
N ARG A 40 -9.78 1.73 -3.40
CA ARG A 40 -8.84 2.84 -3.20
C ARG A 40 -7.49 2.25 -2.77
N ALA A 41 -6.82 1.62 -3.70
CA ALA A 41 -5.50 1.07 -3.57
C ALA A 41 -4.58 2.25 -3.82
N ASN A 42 -3.58 2.36 -2.96
CA ASN A 42 -2.55 3.35 -3.12
C ASN A 42 -1.90 3.15 -4.51
N PRO A 43 -1.70 4.22 -5.29
CA PRO A 43 -1.21 4.12 -6.65
C PRO A 43 0.15 3.42 -6.68
N ASP A 44 0.20 2.28 -7.38
CA ASP A 44 1.43 1.52 -7.63
C ASP A 44 2.12 2.00 -8.92
N ALA A 45 3.33 1.50 -9.15
CA ALA A 45 4.13 1.90 -10.31
C ALA A 45 3.44 1.63 -11.66
N ASP A 46 2.64 0.56 -11.76
CA ASP A 46 1.99 0.16 -13.03
C ASP A 46 0.74 0.99 -13.30
N PHE A 47 -0.06 1.26 -12.28
CA PHE A 47 -1.14 2.23 -12.32
C PHE A 47 -0.62 3.61 -12.73
N CYS A 48 0.45 4.08 -12.09
CA CYS A 48 1.07 5.38 -12.41
C CYS A 48 1.64 5.45 -13.82
N SER A 49 2.18 4.35 -14.34
CA SER A 49 2.74 4.28 -15.71
C SER A 49 1.65 4.25 -16.78
N SER A 50 0.45 3.76 -16.44
CA SER A 50 -0.69 3.69 -17.36
C SER A 50 -1.49 4.99 -17.47
N GLN A 51 -1.28 5.93 -16.54
CA GLN A 51 -1.90 7.25 -16.66
C GLN A 51 -1.13 8.11 -17.66
N SER A 52 -1.82 9.08 -18.27
CA SER A 52 -1.15 10.03 -19.16
C SER A 52 0.00 10.74 -18.40
N PRO A 53 1.05 11.20 -19.09
CA PRO A 53 2.13 11.96 -18.46
C PRO A 53 1.63 13.23 -17.72
N GLU A 54 0.38 13.67 -17.95
CA GLU A 54 -0.27 14.72 -17.16
C GLU A 54 -0.94 14.24 -15.86
N ALA A 55 -0.73 12.98 -15.44
CA ALA A 55 -1.07 12.47 -14.12
C ALA A 55 -0.35 13.25 -13.03
N LYS A 56 -0.95 14.39 -12.67
CA LYS A 56 -0.37 15.40 -11.77
C LYS A 56 -0.39 14.94 -10.32
N ASN A 57 -1.24 14.01 -9.91
CA ASN A 57 -1.41 13.70 -8.49
C ASN A 57 -0.30 12.78 -7.95
N CYS A 58 -0.23 12.65 -6.62
CA CYS A 58 0.71 11.79 -5.91
C CYS A 58 0.71 10.37 -6.49
N CYS A 59 1.88 9.95 -7.00
CA CYS A 59 2.09 8.68 -7.66
C CYS A 59 3.54 8.20 -7.51
N VAL A 60 3.75 6.89 -7.67
CA VAL A 60 5.09 6.30 -7.81
C VAL A 60 5.69 6.70 -9.16
N ARG A 61 6.94 7.17 -9.14
CA ARG A 61 7.75 7.46 -10.31
C ARG A 61 8.88 6.46 -10.41
N ARG A 62 9.05 5.87 -11.59
CA ARG A 62 10.11 4.89 -11.85
C ARG A 62 11.46 5.60 -11.80
N PHE A 63 12.36 5.09 -10.96
CA PHE A 63 13.69 5.64 -10.80
C PHE A 63 14.69 4.51 -10.58
N TYR A 64 15.60 4.37 -11.53
CA TYR A 64 16.66 3.39 -11.48
C TYR A 64 17.92 4.03 -10.93
N ILE A 65 18.53 3.36 -9.96
CA ILE A 65 19.80 3.76 -9.36
C ILE A 65 20.86 2.72 -9.73
N ASP A 66 21.94 3.17 -10.37
CA ASP A 66 23.16 2.39 -10.53
C ASP A 66 24.11 2.70 -9.37
N PHE A 67 24.49 1.67 -8.61
CA PHE A 67 25.32 1.83 -7.42
C PHE A 67 26.68 2.48 -7.75
N ARG A 68 27.27 2.14 -8.89
CA ARG A 68 28.60 2.63 -9.29
C ARG A 68 28.51 4.02 -9.91
N LYS A 69 27.52 4.25 -10.76
CA LYS A 69 27.39 5.52 -11.51
C LYS A 69 26.83 6.63 -10.63
N ASP A 70 25.77 6.37 -9.88
CA ASP A 70 24.98 7.41 -9.22
C ASP A 70 25.40 7.60 -7.75
N LEU A 71 25.64 6.50 -7.02
CA LEU A 71 26.03 6.53 -5.61
C LEU A 71 27.54 6.40 -5.37
N LYS A 72 28.31 6.06 -6.41
CA LYS A 72 29.75 5.74 -6.33
C LYS A 72 30.08 4.61 -5.34
N TRP A 73 29.10 3.77 -5.03
CA TRP A 73 29.28 2.60 -4.17
C TRP A 73 29.96 1.49 -4.96
N LYS A 74 31.13 1.08 -4.48
CA LYS A 74 31.94 0.00 -5.07
C LYS A 74 31.88 -1.29 -4.28
N TRP A 75 31.27 -1.26 -3.09
CA TRP A 75 31.25 -2.37 -2.14
C TRP A 75 30.13 -3.38 -2.43
N ILE A 76 29.01 -2.94 -3.01
CA ILE A 76 27.96 -3.83 -3.50
C ILE A 76 28.45 -4.49 -4.80
N TYR A 77 28.49 -5.82 -4.80
CA TYR A 77 28.87 -6.61 -5.97
C TYR A 77 27.65 -6.91 -6.85
N GLU A 78 26.56 -7.42 -6.29
CA GLU A 78 25.28 -7.60 -6.99
C GLU A 78 24.10 -7.13 -6.14
N PRO A 79 23.02 -6.59 -6.74
CA PRO A 79 22.91 -6.22 -8.16
C PRO A 79 23.77 -4.99 -8.51
N LYS A 80 23.99 -4.68 -9.80
CA LYS A 80 24.68 -3.43 -10.20
C LYS A 80 23.86 -2.17 -9.96
N GLY A 81 22.55 -2.31 -9.93
CA GLY A 81 21.60 -1.25 -9.68
C GLY A 81 20.19 -1.81 -9.55
N TYR A 82 19.25 -0.98 -9.15
CA TYR A 82 17.88 -1.40 -8.87
C TYR A 82 16.89 -0.26 -9.08
N TYR A 83 15.62 -0.60 -9.23
CA TYR A 83 14.54 0.39 -9.28
C TYR A 83 14.13 0.77 -7.86
N ALA A 84 14.69 1.86 -7.34
CA ALA A 84 14.30 2.40 -6.05
C ALA A 84 12.88 2.99 -6.09
N ASN A 85 12.56 3.64 -7.21
CA ASN A 85 11.35 4.45 -7.38
C ASN A 85 11.22 5.55 -6.31
N PHE A 86 10.34 6.51 -6.52
CA PHE A 86 10.04 7.53 -5.51
C PHE A 86 8.62 8.06 -5.64
N CYS A 87 8.10 8.65 -4.57
CA CYS A 87 6.78 9.25 -4.55
C CYS A 87 6.85 10.72 -4.95
N MET A 88 6.01 11.13 -5.91
CA MET A 88 5.95 12.52 -6.34
C MET A 88 4.56 12.89 -6.89
N GLY A 89 4.13 14.09 -6.53
CA GLY A 89 2.94 14.76 -7.07
C GLY A 89 2.09 15.41 -5.97
N PRO A 90 1.27 16.42 -6.28
CA PRO A 90 0.28 16.98 -5.36
C PRO A 90 -0.70 15.96 -4.80
N CYS A 91 -1.15 16.24 -3.57
CA CYS A 91 -2.17 15.49 -2.86
C CYS A 91 -3.47 16.31 -2.76
N PRO A 92 -4.33 16.31 -3.81
CA PRO A 92 -5.61 16.99 -3.74
C PRO A 92 -6.57 16.27 -2.77
N TYR A 93 -7.64 16.95 -2.38
CA TYR A 93 -8.63 16.42 -1.44
C TYR A 93 -9.11 15.01 -1.82
N LEU A 94 -9.05 14.09 -0.85
CA LEU A 94 -9.42 12.67 -0.95
C LEU A 94 -8.53 11.78 -1.86
N TRP A 95 -7.46 12.31 -2.45
CA TRP A 95 -6.52 11.49 -3.21
C TRP A 95 -5.64 10.67 -2.27
N SER A 96 -5.73 9.35 -2.36
CA SER A 96 -4.89 8.39 -1.63
C SER A 96 -4.66 8.70 -0.14
N SER A 97 -5.66 9.29 0.52
CA SER A 97 -5.51 9.79 1.89
C SER A 97 -5.77 8.68 2.91
N ASP A 98 -4.77 8.39 3.73
CA ASP A 98 -4.79 7.30 4.71
C ASP A 98 -5.58 7.68 5.96
N THR A 99 -5.25 8.82 6.56
CA THR A 99 -5.83 9.26 7.84
C THR A 99 -6.95 10.29 7.66
N GLN A 100 -7.78 10.48 8.70
CA GLN A 100 -8.74 11.59 8.74
C GLN A 100 -8.03 12.95 8.70
N TYR A 101 -6.86 13.04 9.34
CA TYR A 101 -6.03 14.25 9.31
C TYR A 101 -5.62 14.63 7.89
N SER A 102 -5.11 13.67 7.11
CA SER A 102 -4.70 13.91 5.71
C SER A 102 -5.88 14.33 4.81
N LYS A 103 -7.10 13.84 5.09
CA LYS A 103 -8.32 14.28 4.39
C LYS A 103 -8.68 15.72 4.74
N VAL A 104 -8.67 16.07 6.02
CA VAL A 104 -8.95 17.44 6.49
C VAL A 104 -7.91 18.41 5.95
N LEU A 105 -6.64 18.01 5.95
CA LEU A 105 -5.54 18.81 5.42
C LEU A 105 -5.66 19.02 3.91
N GLY A 106 -6.03 17.97 3.16
CA GLY A 106 -6.31 18.09 1.73
C GLY A 106 -7.50 19.02 1.41
N LEU A 107 -8.55 19.00 2.26
CA LEU A 107 -9.68 19.91 2.14
C LEU A 107 -9.27 21.35 2.45
N TYR A 108 -8.48 21.54 3.50
CA TYR A 108 -7.98 22.85 3.91
C TYR A 108 -7.11 23.47 2.83
N ASN A 109 -6.17 22.71 2.26
CA ASN A 109 -5.31 23.16 1.16
C ASN A 109 -6.11 23.50 -0.11
N LEU A 110 -7.23 22.81 -0.38
CA LEU A 110 -8.12 23.14 -1.50
C LEU A 110 -8.78 24.52 -1.32
N HIS A 111 -9.17 24.88 -0.09
CA HIS A 111 -9.81 26.16 0.21
C HIS A 111 -8.80 27.31 0.40
N ASN A 112 -7.60 27.01 0.91
CA ASN A 112 -6.54 27.99 1.10
C ASN A 112 -5.19 27.44 0.57
N PRO A 113 -4.94 27.52 -0.74
CA PRO A 113 -3.70 27.02 -1.35
C PRO A 113 -2.45 27.79 -0.93
N SER A 114 -2.61 28.99 -0.35
CA SER A 114 -1.50 29.79 0.19
C SER A 114 -1.11 29.36 1.61
N ALA A 115 -1.90 28.48 2.24
CA ALA A 115 -1.55 27.94 3.53
C ALA A 115 -0.42 26.91 3.41
N SER A 116 0.51 26.91 4.37
CA SER A 116 1.65 25.99 4.41
C SER A 116 1.26 24.54 4.76
N ALA A 117 -0.02 24.23 4.90
CA ALA A 117 -0.51 22.99 5.46
C ALA A 117 -1.19 22.15 4.37
N ALA A 118 -0.45 21.19 3.82
CA ALA A 118 -0.90 20.26 2.79
C ALA A 118 -0.37 18.84 3.09
N PRO A 119 -1.11 17.77 2.73
CA PRO A 119 -0.61 16.41 2.88
C PRO A 119 0.55 16.14 1.93
N CYS A 120 1.51 15.32 2.37
CA CYS A 120 2.70 14.98 1.62
C CYS A 120 2.54 13.67 0.86
N CYS A 121 3.10 13.59 -0.35
CA CYS A 121 3.17 12.34 -1.11
C CYS A 121 4.33 11.48 -0.63
N VAL A 122 4.03 10.42 0.11
CA VAL A 122 5.03 9.58 0.81
C VAL A 122 4.90 8.10 0.44
N PRO A 123 5.96 7.29 0.58
CA PRO A 123 5.88 5.85 0.39
C PRO A 123 4.90 5.20 1.37
N TYR A 124 4.10 4.26 0.89
CA TYR A 124 3.21 3.44 1.71
C TYR A 124 3.76 2.02 1.85
N GLU A 125 3.87 1.30 0.73
CA GLU A 125 4.49 -0.03 0.72
C GLU A 125 5.92 0.07 0.18
N LEU A 126 6.84 -0.52 0.95
CA LEU A 126 8.25 -0.60 0.64
C LEU A 126 8.69 -2.07 0.60
N GLU A 127 9.49 -2.42 -0.40
CA GLU A 127 10.11 -3.73 -0.54
C GLU A 127 11.60 -3.67 -0.16
N PRO A 128 12.12 -4.73 0.47
CA PRO A 128 13.55 -4.84 0.74
C PRO A 128 14.36 -5.17 -0.52
N LEU A 129 15.65 -4.87 -0.50
CA LEU A 129 16.61 -5.21 -1.55
C LEU A 129 17.65 -6.21 -1.05
N GLY A 130 17.73 -7.37 -1.69
CA GLY A 130 18.83 -8.33 -1.47
C GLY A 130 20.10 -7.86 -2.17
N ILE A 131 21.22 -7.85 -1.45
CA ILE A 131 22.53 -7.47 -1.95
C ILE A 131 23.57 -8.54 -1.64
N VAL A 132 24.61 -8.58 -2.48
CA VAL A 132 25.80 -9.41 -2.28
C VAL A 132 27.01 -8.49 -2.24
N TYR A 133 27.84 -8.65 -1.20
CA TYR A 133 29.09 -7.91 -1.06
C TYR A 133 30.18 -8.81 -0.48
N TYR A 134 31.44 -8.39 -0.59
CA TYR A 134 32.59 -9.15 -0.10
C TYR A 134 33.22 -8.49 1.12
N VAL A 135 33.54 -9.29 2.13
CA VAL A 135 34.40 -8.90 3.26
C VAL A 135 35.67 -9.73 3.16
N GLY A 136 36.75 -9.12 2.68
CA GLY A 136 37.97 -9.86 2.31
C GLY A 136 37.70 -10.82 1.15
N ARG A 137 37.80 -12.13 1.40
CA ARG A 137 37.51 -13.20 0.41
C ARG A 137 36.15 -13.89 0.63
N GLN A 138 35.41 -13.50 1.67
CA GLN A 138 34.12 -14.11 1.99
C GLN A 138 32.97 -13.31 1.36
N ALA A 139 32.10 -14.00 0.60
CA ALA A 139 30.87 -13.42 0.09
C ALA A 139 29.81 -13.41 1.19
N LYS A 140 29.11 -12.28 1.35
CA LYS A 140 27.98 -12.13 2.26
C LYS A 140 26.75 -11.70 1.47
N VAL A 141 25.61 -12.24 1.87
CA VAL A 141 24.29 -11.89 1.33
C VAL A 141 23.51 -11.24 2.45
N GLU A 142 23.01 -10.04 2.19
CA GLU A 142 22.21 -9.27 3.15
C GLU A 142 20.98 -8.70 2.47
N GLN A 143 19.98 -8.37 3.28
CA GLN A 143 18.73 -7.80 2.81
C GLN A 143 18.54 -6.43 3.47
N LEU A 144 18.64 -5.38 2.66
CA LEU A 144 18.42 -4.01 3.08
C LEU A 144 16.91 -3.74 3.11
N SER A 145 16.38 -3.32 4.26
CA SER A 145 14.96 -2.98 4.40
C SER A 145 14.63 -1.64 3.75
N ASN A 146 13.37 -1.48 3.34
CA ASN A 146 12.81 -0.21 2.89
C ASN A 146 13.49 0.44 1.67
N MET A 147 13.93 -0.36 0.70
CA MET A 147 14.73 0.12 -0.42
C MET A 147 13.94 0.44 -1.69
N ILE A 148 12.84 -0.28 -1.95
CA ILE A 148 12.06 -0.19 -3.20
C ILE A 148 10.67 0.34 -2.88
N VAL A 149 10.28 1.49 -3.44
CA VAL A 149 8.92 2.02 -3.31
C VAL A 149 7.97 1.28 -4.25
N LYS A 150 6.92 0.66 -3.68
CA LYS A 150 5.89 -0.08 -4.42
C LYS A 150 4.62 0.72 -4.63
N SER A 151 4.19 1.46 -3.62
CA SER A 151 3.02 2.33 -3.68
C SER A 151 3.23 3.61 -2.87
N CYS A 152 2.51 4.67 -3.24
CA CYS A 152 2.56 5.97 -2.59
C CYS A 152 1.21 6.33 -1.97
N GLN A 153 1.22 7.16 -0.94
CA GLN A 153 -0.01 7.70 -0.35
C GLN A 153 0.15 9.16 0.06
N CYS A 154 -0.98 9.80 0.32
CA CYS A 154 -1.03 11.16 0.85
C CYS A 154 -1.23 11.11 2.36
N SER A 155 -0.21 11.53 3.11
CA SER A 155 -0.18 11.56 4.58
C SER A 155 -0.01 12.98 5.09
#